data_AF-A0A6V7HSJ4-F1
#
_entry.id   AF-A0A6V7HSJ4-F1
#
_cell.length_a   1.000
_cell.length_b   1.000
_cell.length_c   1.000
_cell.angle_alpha   90.00
_cell.angle_beta   90.00
_cell.angle_gamma   90.00
#
_symmetry.space_group_name_H-M   'P 1'
#
loop_
_entity.id
_entity.type
_entity.pdbx_description
1 polymer ?
#
loop_
_entity_poly.entity_id
_entity_poly.type
_entity_poly.pdbx_seq_one_letter_code
_entity_poly.pdbx_strand_id
1 'polypeptide(L)'
;KFGAVTTDDFLESLQEAYDESQPASSLNIKQIISPWLYQYGHPLVTVTRNYESGVVTISQSPALDSQSNAKWRIPITFATTSQSNFEDTRVTHWLEPTSSLQIDGVGKDDWIIVNLQAK
;
A
#
# COMPACT_ATOMS: atom_id res chain seq x y z
N LYS A 1 7.79 30.33 -14.90
CA LYS A 1 6.97 29.55 -15.86
C LYS A 1 5.51 29.80 -15.50
N PHE A 2 4.66 30.26 -16.43
CA PHE A 2 3.22 30.42 -16.23
C PHE A 2 2.50 29.66 -17.34
N GLY A 3 1.80 28.59 -16.98
CA GLY A 3 1.06 27.70 -17.88
C GLY A 3 0.16 26.77 -17.07
N ALA A 4 -0.86 26.20 -17.71
CA ALA A 4 -1.68 25.16 -17.10
C ALA A 4 -0.86 23.88 -16.93
N VAL A 5 -1.16 23.10 -15.89
CA VAL A 5 -0.56 21.79 -15.63
C VAL A 5 -1.63 20.72 -15.63
N THR A 6 -1.24 19.52 -16.02
CA THR A 6 -2.05 18.31 -16.01
C THR A 6 -1.61 17.40 -14.84
N THR A 7 -2.43 16.38 -14.56
CA THR A 7 -2.04 15.31 -13.62
C THR A 7 -0.75 14.63 -14.06
N ASP A 8 -0.52 14.46 -15.36
CA ASP A 8 0.68 13.82 -15.88
C ASP A 8 1.93 14.67 -15.61
N ASP A 9 1.85 16.01 -15.77
CA ASP A 9 2.96 16.91 -15.44
C ASP A 9 3.34 16.83 -13.95
N PHE A 10 2.34 16.70 -13.06
CA PHE A 10 2.56 16.52 -11.63
C PHE A 10 3.23 15.18 -11.31
N LEU A 11 2.75 14.08 -11.90
CA LEU A 11 3.30 12.75 -11.68
C LEU A 11 4.72 12.60 -12.24
N GLU A 12 5.03 13.25 -13.36
CA GLU A 12 6.39 13.32 -13.91
C GLU A 12 7.32 14.06 -12.96
N SER A 13 6.93 15.24 -12.48
CA SER A 13 7.73 16.01 -11.51
C SER A 13 7.97 15.22 -10.21
N LEU A 14 6.98 14.44 -9.75
CA LEU A 14 7.12 13.59 -8.58
C LEU A 14 8.05 12.40 -8.82
N GLN A 15 8.00 11.81 -10.02
CA GLN A 15 8.91 10.74 -10.43
C GLN A 15 10.36 11.24 -10.49
N GLU A 16 10.61 12.41 -11.09
CA GLU A 16 11.95 13.02 -11.15
C GLU A 16 12.55 13.22 -9.75
N ALA A 17 11.79 13.85 -8.84
CA ALA A 17 12.22 14.07 -7.47
C ALA A 17 12.48 12.75 -6.72
N TYR A 18 11.68 11.71 -7.00
CA TYR A 18 11.88 10.40 -6.41
C TYR A 18 13.14 9.73 -6.93
N ASP A 19 13.37 9.73 -8.25
CA ASP A 19 14.54 9.12 -8.90
C ASP A 19 15.84 9.79 -8.42
N GLU A 20 15.84 11.11 -8.21
CA GLU A 20 16.96 11.83 -7.59
C GLU A 20 17.22 11.39 -6.15
N SER A 21 16.15 11.18 -5.37
CA SER A 21 16.24 10.80 -3.96
C SER A 21 16.56 9.32 -3.73
N GLN A 22 16.17 8.44 -4.67
CA GLN A 22 16.24 6.98 -4.59
C GLN A 22 16.72 6.38 -5.92
N PRO A 23 17.95 6.67 -6.37
CA PRO A 23 18.43 6.33 -7.72
C PRO A 23 18.53 4.82 -8.02
N ALA A 24 18.46 3.97 -7.00
CA ALA A 24 18.45 2.52 -7.15
C ALA A 24 17.05 1.91 -7.23
N SER A 25 15.99 2.70 -7.02
CA SER A 25 14.60 2.24 -7.05
C SER A 25 14.07 2.22 -8.49
N SER A 26 13.30 1.19 -8.83
CA SER A 26 12.59 1.08 -10.12
C SER A 26 11.09 1.38 -10.00
N LEU A 27 10.69 2.06 -8.92
CA LEU A 27 9.29 2.35 -8.63
C LEU A 27 8.72 3.34 -9.65
N ASN A 28 7.62 2.94 -10.30
CA ASN A 28 6.87 3.79 -11.22
C ASN A 28 5.66 4.42 -10.51
N ILE A 29 5.75 5.70 -10.21
CA ILE A 29 4.74 6.45 -9.45
C ILE A 29 3.43 6.54 -10.23
N LYS A 30 3.50 6.77 -11.55
CA LYS A 30 2.31 6.84 -12.40
C LYS A 30 1.51 5.55 -12.36
N GLN A 31 2.18 4.39 -12.39
CA GLN A 31 1.52 3.08 -12.29
C GLN A 31 0.87 2.85 -10.93
N ILE A 32 1.46 3.35 -9.85
CA ILE A 32 0.88 3.24 -8.50
C ILE A 32 -0.35 4.13 -8.37
N ILE A 33 -0.26 5.39 -8.79
CA ILE A 33 -1.29 6.41 -8.54
C ILE A 33 -2.46 6.34 -9.53
N SER A 34 -2.25 5.92 -10.78
CA SER A 34 -3.32 5.87 -11.79
C SER A 34 -4.55 5.06 -11.34
N PRO A 35 -4.40 3.84 -10.76
CA PRO A 35 -5.48 3.12 -10.10
C PRO A 35 -6.33 3.92 -9.11
N TRP A 36 -5.71 4.82 -8.33
CA TRP A 36 -6.40 5.62 -7.31
C TRP A 36 -7.12 6.83 -7.89
N LEU A 37 -6.65 7.35 -9.02
CA LEU A 37 -7.25 8.52 -9.67
C LEU A 37 -8.42 8.14 -10.60
N TYR A 38 -8.32 7.00 -11.27
CA TYR A 38 -9.19 6.67 -12.40
C TYR A 38 -10.13 5.48 -12.15
N GLN A 39 -9.90 4.66 -11.12
CA GLN A 39 -10.84 3.59 -10.76
C GLN A 39 -11.87 4.10 -9.76
N TYR A 40 -13.11 3.64 -9.91
CA TYR A 40 -14.19 3.95 -8.99
C TYR A 40 -14.01 3.22 -7.64
N GLY A 41 -14.14 3.97 -6.55
CA GLY A 41 -14.07 3.42 -5.19
C GLY A 41 -12.64 3.31 -4.64
N HIS A 42 -12.46 2.40 -3.70
CA HIS A 42 -11.20 2.17 -3.00
C HIS A 42 -11.09 0.69 -2.58
N PRO A 43 -9.89 0.20 -2.24
CA PRO A 43 -9.72 -1.17 -1.77
C PRO A 43 -10.22 -1.37 -0.34
N LEU A 44 -10.88 -2.49 -0.11
CA LEU A 44 -11.00 -3.13 1.19
C LEU A 44 -9.79 -4.05 1.38
N VAL A 45 -8.97 -3.76 2.39
CA VAL A 45 -7.83 -4.61 2.76
C VAL A 45 -8.28 -5.63 3.80
N THR A 46 -8.20 -6.91 3.45
CA THR A 46 -8.51 -8.02 4.35
C THR A 46 -7.24 -8.56 4.96
N VAL A 47 -7.18 -8.61 6.30
CA VAL A 47 -6.05 -9.15 7.05
C VAL A 47 -6.50 -10.43 7.74
N THR A 48 -5.99 -11.57 7.28
CA THR A 48 -6.30 -12.89 7.84
C THR A 48 -5.08 -13.42 8.57
N ARG A 49 -5.26 -13.74 9.85
CA ARG A 49 -4.17 -14.21 10.70
C ARG A 49 -4.33 -15.66 11.09
N ASN A 50 -3.27 -16.44 10.95
CA ASN A 50 -3.13 -17.76 11.52
C ASN A 50 -2.34 -17.66 12.83
N TYR A 51 -3.01 -17.90 13.97
CA TYR A 51 -2.42 -17.81 15.30
C TYR A 51 -1.51 -18.99 15.65
N GLU A 52 -1.66 -20.13 14.98
CA GLU A 52 -0.83 -21.31 15.20
C GLU A 52 0.51 -21.19 14.49
N SER A 53 0.49 -20.78 13.21
CA SER A 53 1.71 -20.61 12.41
C SER A 53 2.38 -19.24 12.56
N GLY A 54 1.65 -18.24 13.08
CA GLY A 54 2.13 -16.85 13.17
C GLY A 54 2.16 -16.11 11.83
N VAL A 55 1.53 -16.65 10.79
CA VAL A 55 1.48 -16.07 9.44
C VAL A 55 0.26 -15.17 9.31
N VAL A 56 0.46 -13.96 8.78
CA VAL A 56 -0.58 -13.02 8.39
C VAL A 56 -0.65 -12.92 6.87
N THR A 57 -1.83 -13.15 6.30
CA THR A 57 -2.11 -13.00 4.88
C THR A 57 -2.94 -11.75 4.67
N ILE A 58 -2.46 -10.84 3.82
CA ILE A 58 -3.15 -9.60 3.46
C ILE A 58 -3.58 -9.67 2.00
N SER A 59 -4.84 -9.35 1.73
CA SER A 59 -5.42 -9.34 0.38
C SER A 59 -6.33 -8.13 0.18
N GLN A 60 -6.77 -7.91 -1.07
CA GLN A 60 -7.61 -6.76 -1.44
C GLN A 60 -8.82 -7.15 -2.31
N SER A 61 -9.91 -6.43 -2.09
CA SER A 61 -11.10 -6.40 -2.96
C SER A 61 -11.61 -4.97 -3.11
N PRO A 62 -12.38 -4.62 -4.15
CA PRO A 62 -13.04 -3.33 -4.20
C PRO A 62 -14.11 -3.24 -3.10
N ALA A 63 -14.18 -2.12 -2.39
CA ALA A 63 -15.10 -1.94 -1.26
C ALA A 63 -16.56 -1.65 -1.68
N LEU A 64 -16.75 -0.96 -2.81
CA LEU A 64 -18.07 -0.45 -3.23
C LEU A 64 -18.78 -1.35 -4.26
N ASP A 65 -18.03 -2.21 -4.95
CA ASP A 65 -18.56 -3.13 -5.96
C ASP A 65 -17.77 -4.43 -5.94
N SER A 66 -18.35 -5.48 -5.37
CA SER A 66 -17.71 -6.79 -5.26
C SER A 66 -17.55 -7.53 -6.59
N GLN A 67 -18.25 -7.09 -7.64
CA GLN A 67 -18.13 -7.64 -9.00
C GLN A 67 -17.04 -6.93 -9.82
N SER A 68 -16.53 -5.80 -9.33
CA SER A 68 -15.46 -5.07 -9.99
C SER A 68 -14.13 -5.84 -9.88
N ASN A 69 -13.36 -5.78 -10.95
CA ASN A 69 -11.99 -6.30 -10.99
C ASN A 69 -10.95 -5.21 -10.64
N ALA A 70 -11.38 -4.07 -10.09
CA ALA A 70 -10.49 -3.00 -9.70
C ALA A 70 -9.49 -3.48 -8.64
N LYS A 71 -8.22 -3.16 -8.85
CA LYS A 71 -7.11 -3.50 -7.96
C LYS A 71 -6.15 -2.32 -7.88
N TRP A 72 -5.45 -2.23 -6.76
CA TRP A 72 -4.51 -1.16 -6.48
C TRP A 72 -3.17 -1.74 -6.06
N ARG A 73 -2.08 -1.03 -6.32
CA ARG A 73 -0.83 -1.30 -5.62
C ARG A 73 -0.87 -0.50 -4.33
N ILE A 74 -0.91 -1.17 -3.19
CA ILE A 74 -1.21 -0.55 -1.89
C ILE A 74 0.05 -0.59 -1.01
N PRO A 75 0.54 0.56 -0.52
CA PRO A 75 1.58 0.55 0.49
C PRO A 75 1.00 0.02 1.80
N ILE A 76 1.62 -1.02 2.37
CA ILE A 76 1.20 -1.59 3.65
C ILE A 76 2.17 -1.16 4.74
N THR A 77 1.62 -0.47 5.74
CA THR A 77 2.27 -0.18 7.02
C THR A 77 1.53 -0.94 8.10
N PHE A 78 2.25 -1.43 9.12
CA PHE A 78 1.64 -2.13 10.23
C PHE A 78 2.49 -2.03 11.50
N ALA A 79 1.83 -2.21 12.63
CA ALA A 79 2.43 -2.34 13.95
C ALA A 79 1.95 -3.64 14.58
N THR A 80 2.77 -4.20 15.47
CA THR A 80 2.42 -5.36 16.29
C THR A 80 2.55 -5.02 17.78
N THR A 81 2.11 -5.91 18.67
CA THR A 81 2.38 -5.72 20.12
C THR A 81 3.87 -5.58 20.40
N SER A 82 4.69 -6.42 19.77
CA SER A 82 6.15 -6.42 19.92
C SER A 82 6.85 -5.22 19.26
N GLN A 83 6.23 -4.62 18.25
CA GLN A 83 6.72 -3.43 17.53
C GLN A 83 5.61 -2.39 17.40
N SER A 84 5.25 -1.78 18.53
CA SER A 84 4.08 -0.90 18.66
C SER A 84 4.33 0.55 18.26
N ASN A 85 5.26 0.82 17.34
CA ASN A 85 5.56 2.19 16.91
C ASN A 85 4.60 2.62 15.80
N PHE A 86 3.54 3.33 16.17
CA PHE A 86 2.56 3.88 15.22
C PHE A 86 3.03 5.17 14.53
N GLU A 87 4.17 5.75 14.91
CA GLU A 87 4.71 6.98 14.32
C GLU A 87 5.56 6.74 13.07
N ASP A 88 6.09 5.53 12.91
CA ASP A 88 6.87 5.17 11.74
C ASP A 88 5.97 4.67 10.60
N THR A 89 5.55 5.60 9.75
CA THR A 89 4.70 5.31 8.58
C THR A 89 5.50 5.00 7.32
N ARG A 90 6.80 4.66 7.44
CA ARG A 90 7.60 4.29 6.27
C ARG A 90 7.06 3.01 5.65
N VAL A 91 6.88 3.03 4.34
CA VAL A 91 6.41 1.87 3.58
C VAL A 91 7.51 0.82 3.54
N THR A 92 7.22 -0.34 4.11
CA THR A 92 8.12 -1.50 4.10
C THR A 92 7.63 -2.61 3.18
N HIS A 93 6.32 -2.65 2.89
CA HIS A 93 5.70 -3.68 2.09
C HIS A 93 4.73 -3.08 1.09
N TRP A 94 4.61 -3.74 -0.06
CA TRP A 94 3.62 -3.42 -1.08
C TRP A 94 2.70 -4.62 -1.26
N LEU A 95 1.39 -4.38 -1.19
CA LEU A 95 0.40 -5.33 -1.66
C LEU A 95 0.19 -5.11 -3.15
N GLU A 96 0.59 -6.10 -3.95
CA GLU A 96 0.46 -6.04 -5.39
C GLU A 96 -1.00 -6.30 -5.85
N PRO A 97 -1.41 -5.83 -7.04
CA PRO A 97 -2.76 -6.03 -7.55
C PRO A 97 -3.19 -7.50 -7.70
N THR A 98 -2.24 -8.40 -7.96
CA THR A 98 -2.50 -9.78 -8.39
C THR A 98 -2.15 -10.84 -7.35
N SER A 99 -1.54 -10.47 -6.22
CA SER A 99 -1.08 -11.42 -5.20
C SER A 99 -1.45 -10.97 -3.80
N SER A 100 -1.59 -11.93 -2.89
CA SER A 100 -1.64 -11.66 -1.46
C SER A 100 -0.24 -11.42 -0.92
N LEU A 101 -0.13 -10.53 0.06
CA LEU A 101 1.09 -10.32 0.84
C LEU A 101 1.08 -11.27 2.04
N GLN A 102 2.21 -11.91 2.33
CA GLN A 102 2.40 -12.72 3.54
C GLN A 102 3.41 -12.03 4.46
N ILE A 103 3.08 -11.96 5.74
CA ILE A 103 3.94 -11.44 6.81
C ILE A 103 4.08 -12.55 7.85
N ASP A 104 5.32 -12.99 8.08
CA ASP A 104 5.65 -14.02 9.06
C ASP A 104 6.06 -13.42 10.40
N GLY A 105 6.07 -14.26 11.44
CA GLY A 105 6.66 -13.90 12.73
C GLY A 105 5.77 -13.09 13.67
N VAL A 106 4.45 -13.00 13.39
CA VAL A 106 3.50 -12.35 14.31
C VAL A 106 3.08 -13.37 15.38
N GLY A 107 3.82 -13.38 16.50
CA GLY A 107 3.67 -14.36 17.57
C GLY A 107 2.25 -14.43 18.15
N LYS A 108 1.75 -15.61 18.51
CA LYS A 108 0.34 -15.90 18.81
C LYS A 108 -0.41 -14.86 19.70
N ASP A 109 0.28 -14.26 20.66
CA ASP A 109 -0.32 -13.31 21.63
C ASP A 109 -0.20 -11.84 21.16
N ASP A 110 0.46 -11.58 20.02
CA ASP A 110 0.56 -10.25 19.43
C ASP A 110 -0.75 -9.86 18.73
N TRP A 111 -1.09 -8.58 18.70
CA TRP A 111 -2.04 -8.03 17.72
C TRP A 111 -1.26 -7.54 16.49
N ILE A 112 -1.99 -7.29 15.40
CA ILE A 112 -1.48 -6.56 14.24
C ILE A 112 -2.50 -5.49 13.85
N ILE A 113 -2.03 -4.25 13.66
CA ILE A 113 -2.84 -3.14 13.15
C ILE A 113 -2.16 -2.65 11.88
N VAL A 114 -2.91 -2.65 10.78
CA VAL A 114 -2.47 -2.17 9.47
C VAL A 114 -2.95 -0.74 9.22
N ASN A 115 -2.31 -0.04 8.28
CA ASN A 115 -2.61 1.34 7.90
C ASN A 115 -2.37 2.33 9.06
N LEU A 116 -1.11 2.47 9.46
CA LEU A 116 -0.71 3.31 10.57
C LEU A 116 -1.11 4.77 10.33
N GLN A 117 -1.79 5.37 11.32
CA GLN A 117 -2.33 6.74 11.28
C GLN A 117 -3.35 7.03 10.16
N ALA A 118 -3.82 6.00 9.43
CA ALA A 118 -4.68 6.16 8.27
C ALA A 118 -4.16 7.20 7.25
N LYS A 119 -2.84 7.21 7.03
CA LYS A 119 -2.14 8.11 6.10
C LYS A 119 -1.98 7.52 4.71
#